data_AF-A0A847SWC2-F1
#
_entry.id   AF-A0A847SWC2-F1
#
_cell.length_a   1.000
_cell.length_b   1.000
_cell.length_c   1.000
_cell.angle_alpha   90.00
_cell.angle_beta   90.00
_cell.angle_gamma   90.00
#
_symmetry.space_group_name_H-M   'P 1'
#
loop_
_entity.id
_entity.type
_entity.pdbx_description
1 polymer ?
#
loop_
_entity_poly.entity_id
_entity_poly.type
_entity_poly.pdbx_seq_one_letter_code
_entity_poly.pdbx_strand_id
1 'polypeptide(L)'
;MGKKIFISYKYADTQVASLPYKPFTTVRDYVDTIQNKLDHTNHINKGEDDGESMATLADSTIGSKLGDKIFDSTITIVLISKGMKENRPDKDQWIPWEISYSLREQSRQGRTSKTNAVLGVVLPDQINSYDYYYRYNPTCNSTTQFTGQLFDILKKNMFNHKNPKTRYCNGNLIHEGETSFIKTVRWCDFILDMDYYINIALEILENKENYNVCKSI
;
A
#
# COMPACT_ATOMS: atom_id res chain seq x y z
N MET A 1 13.81 -5.82 15.03
CA MET A 1 12.65 -6.30 15.83
C MET A 1 11.51 -6.55 14.85
N GLY A 2 10.84 -7.69 14.96
CA GLY A 2 9.74 -8.07 14.05
C GLY A 2 8.62 -7.04 14.02
N LYS A 3 8.04 -6.84 12.83
CA LYS A 3 6.89 -5.95 12.61
C LYS A 3 5.64 -6.77 12.37
N LYS A 4 4.51 -6.26 12.85
CA LYS A 4 3.19 -6.84 12.58
C LYS A 4 2.66 -6.21 11.29
N ILE A 5 2.47 -7.03 10.25
CA ILE A 5 2.22 -6.59 8.89
C ILE A 5 0.79 -6.94 8.50
N PHE A 6 -0.01 -5.92 8.20
CA PHE A 6 -1.29 -6.09 7.55
C PHE A 6 -1.14 -5.91 6.03
N ILE A 7 -1.82 -6.70 5.21
CA ILE A 7 -1.76 -6.58 3.74
C ILE A 7 -3.16 -6.30 3.21
N SER A 8 -3.33 -5.13 2.60
CA SER A 8 -4.56 -4.66 1.96
C SER A 8 -4.45 -4.83 0.44
N TYR A 9 -5.43 -5.48 -0.18
CA TYR A 9 -5.39 -5.83 -1.60
C TYR A 9 -6.78 -6.21 -2.13
N LYS A 10 -6.91 -6.28 -3.46
CA LYS A 10 -8.12 -6.78 -4.13
C LYS A 10 -7.95 -8.28 -4.44
N TYR A 11 -8.59 -9.15 -3.65
CA TYR A 11 -8.37 -10.60 -3.65
C TYR A 11 -8.28 -11.25 -5.04
N ALA A 12 -9.32 -11.12 -5.86
CA ALA A 12 -9.44 -11.80 -7.15
C ALA A 12 -9.02 -10.95 -8.36
N ASP A 13 -8.25 -9.87 -8.17
CA ASP A 13 -7.83 -9.07 -9.32
C ASP A 13 -6.79 -9.82 -10.16
N THR A 14 -7.10 -10.02 -11.43
CA THR A 14 -6.25 -10.71 -12.41
C THR A 14 -5.51 -9.73 -13.32
N GLN A 15 -5.62 -8.41 -13.09
CA GLN A 15 -4.90 -7.40 -13.88
C GLN A 15 -3.45 -7.22 -13.42
N VAL A 16 -2.75 -8.35 -13.29
CA VAL A 16 -1.37 -8.46 -12.83
C VAL A 16 -0.60 -9.45 -13.71
N ALA A 17 0.73 -9.39 -13.71
CA ALA A 17 1.55 -10.35 -14.42
C ALA A 17 1.40 -11.77 -13.83
N SER A 18 1.58 -12.79 -14.66
CA SER A 18 1.64 -14.16 -14.18
C SER A 18 2.93 -14.40 -13.40
N LEU A 19 2.82 -15.01 -12.22
CA LEU A 19 3.98 -15.51 -11.48
C LEU A 19 4.58 -16.72 -12.21
N PRO A 20 5.91 -16.93 -12.16
CA PRO A 20 6.58 -17.98 -12.95
C PRO A 20 6.03 -19.39 -12.74
N TYR A 21 5.48 -19.67 -11.56
CA TYR A 21 4.95 -20.98 -11.16
C TYR A 21 3.43 -21.09 -11.30
N LYS A 22 2.72 -20.02 -11.71
CA LYS A 22 1.25 -20.01 -11.79
C LYS A 22 0.76 -19.19 -13.00
N PRO A 23 0.33 -19.84 -14.09
CA PRO A 23 -0.09 -19.13 -15.30
C PRO A 23 -1.33 -18.25 -15.08
N PHE A 24 -2.26 -18.68 -14.23
CA PHE A 24 -3.42 -17.89 -13.79
C PHE A 24 -3.13 -17.26 -12.42
N THR A 25 -2.64 -16.03 -12.44
CA THR A 25 -2.26 -15.28 -11.24
C THR A 25 -3.31 -14.22 -10.91
N THR A 26 -3.64 -14.14 -9.64
CA THR A 26 -4.41 -13.08 -9.00
C THR A 26 -3.50 -12.31 -8.03
N VAL A 27 -3.96 -11.16 -7.55
CA VAL A 27 -3.24 -10.45 -6.48
C VAL A 27 -3.07 -11.30 -5.21
N ARG A 28 -3.98 -12.25 -4.92
CA ARG A 28 -3.81 -13.19 -3.80
C ARG A 28 -2.53 -14.00 -3.90
N ASP A 29 -2.12 -14.41 -5.09
CA ASP A 29 -0.88 -15.18 -5.28
C ASP A 29 0.38 -14.37 -4.96
N TYR A 30 0.32 -13.05 -5.19
CA TYR A 30 1.38 -12.13 -4.73
C TYR A 30 1.39 -12.04 -3.20
N VAL A 31 0.23 -12.04 -2.55
CA VAL A 31 0.12 -12.09 -1.08
C VAL A 31 0.71 -13.39 -0.54
N ASP A 32 0.40 -14.54 -1.13
CA ASP A 32 0.98 -15.83 -0.75
C ASP A 32 2.50 -15.79 -0.83
N THR A 33 3.04 -15.17 -1.88
CA THR A 33 4.49 -14.99 -2.04
C THR A 33 5.10 -14.12 -0.93
N ILE A 34 4.42 -13.05 -0.51
CA ILE A 34 4.84 -12.23 0.63
C ILE A 34 4.79 -13.06 1.92
N GLN A 35 3.67 -13.73 2.20
CA GLN A 35 3.45 -14.48 3.44
C GLN A 35 4.48 -15.61 3.59
N ASN A 36 4.73 -16.39 2.54
CA ASN A 36 5.77 -17.41 2.51
C ASN A 36 7.17 -16.85 2.84
N LYS A 37 7.48 -15.63 2.40
CA LYS A 37 8.74 -14.97 2.76
C LYS A 37 8.76 -14.52 4.21
N LEU A 38 7.66 -13.96 4.71
CA LEU A 38 7.54 -13.52 6.10
C LEU A 38 7.72 -14.67 7.10
N ASP A 39 7.29 -15.89 6.75
CA ASP A 39 7.47 -17.09 7.59
C ASP A 39 8.95 -17.43 7.86
N HIS A 40 9.87 -16.93 7.04
CA HIS A 40 11.31 -17.07 7.21
C HIS A 40 11.97 -15.88 7.93
N THR A 41 11.16 -14.96 8.48
CA THR A 41 11.63 -13.76 9.18
C THR A 41 11.07 -13.71 10.60
N ASN A 42 11.38 -12.64 11.35
CA ASN A 42 10.76 -12.38 12.65
C ASN A 42 9.46 -11.54 12.56
N HIS A 43 9.00 -11.22 11.34
CA HIS A 43 7.76 -10.49 11.12
C HIS A 43 6.55 -11.37 11.42
N ILE A 44 5.43 -10.72 11.75
CA ILE A 44 4.17 -11.40 12.03
C ILE A 44 3.17 -10.96 10.97
N ASN A 45 2.70 -11.90 10.16
CA ASN A 45 1.60 -11.68 9.23
C ASN A 45 0.29 -11.51 10.00
N LYS A 46 -0.44 -10.43 9.70
CA LYS A 46 -1.77 -10.09 10.22
C LYS A 46 -2.81 -10.00 9.10
N GLY A 47 -2.44 -10.36 7.87
CA GLY A 47 -3.36 -10.44 6.74
C GLY A 47 -4.31 -11.64 6.85
N GLU A 48 -5.13 -11.82 5.83
CA GLU A 48 -6.01 -12.99 5.71
C GLU A 48 -5.20 -14.25 5.37
N ASP A 49 -5.54 -15.37 6.02
CA ASP A 49 -5.15 -16.72 5.60
C ASP A 49 -6.07 -17.20 4.47
N ASP A 50 -5.56 -18.11 3.65
CA ASP A 50 -6.26 -18.59 2.46
C ASP A 50 -7.61 -19.24 2.84
N GLY A 51 -8.73 -18.69 2.33
CA GLY A 51 -10.09 -19.15 2.65
C GLY A 51 -10.89 -18.23 3.59
N GLU A 52 -10.28 -17.25 4.25
CA GLU A 52 -11.00 -16.18 4.96
C GLU A 52 -11.34 -15.00 4.01
N SER A 53 -11.83 -15.26 2.79
CA SER A 53 -12.18 -14.15 1.88
C SER A 53 -13.35 -13.36 2.45
N MET A 54 -13.05 -12.17 2.97
CA MET A 54 -14.01 -11.33 3.68
C MET A 54 -14.74 -10.35 2.76
N ALA A 55 -15.01 -10.74 1.50
CA ALA A 55 -15.42 -9.87 0.40
C ALA A 55 -16.69 -9.01 0.63
N THR A 56 -17.49 -9.26 1.68
CA THR A 56 -18.76 -8.57 1.94
C THR A 56 -18.69 -7.57 3.11
N LEU A 57 -18.63 -6.27 2.80
CA LEU A 57 -18.66 -5.13 3.76
C LEU A 57 -19.89 -5.10 4.68
N ALA A 58 -20.95 -5.80 4.31
CA ALA A 58 -22.24 -5.73 4.97
C ALA A 58 -22.29 -6.42 6.35
N ASP A 59 -21.32 -7.29 6.66
CA ASP A 59 -21.29 -7.96 7.94
C ASP A 59 -20.45 -7.17 8.94
N SER A 60 -21.11 -6.48 9.86
CA SER A 60 -20.47 -5.72 10.93
C SER A 60 -19.47 -6.53 11.76
N THR A 61 -19.61 -7.86 11.77
CA THR A 61 -18.72 -8.83 12.42
C THR A 61 -17.39 -8.99 11.68
N ILE A 62 -17.40 -8.83 10.35
CA ILE A 62 -16.22 -8.90 9.50
C ILE A 62 -15.37 -7.64 9.68
N GLY A 63 -16.02 -6.47 9.63
CA GLY A 63 -15.34 -5.19 9.84
C GLY A 63 -14.69 -5.06 11.22
N SER A 64 -15.27 -5.67 12.27
CA SER A 64 -14.67 -5.65 13.61
C SER A 64 -13.40 -6.50 13.70
N LYS A 65 -13.41 -7.73 13.18
CA LYS A 65 -12.24 -8.62 13.12
C LYS A 65 -11.09 -8.03 12.31
N LEU A 66 -11.40 -7.46 11.15
CA LEU A 66 -10.40 -6.82 10.29
C LEU A 66 -9.81 -5.59 10.97
N GLY A 67 -10.66 -4.78 11.60
CA GLY A 67 -10.25 -3.64 12.42
C GLY A 67 -9.31 -4.06 13.56
N ASP A 68 -9.53 -5.21 14.19
CA ASP A 68 -8.66 -5.71 15.27
C ASP A 68 -7.28 -6.16 14.73
N LYS A 69 -7.23 -6.83 13.56
CA LYS A 69 -5.97 -7.17 12.88
C LYS A 69 -5.17 -5.91 12.51
N ILE A 70 -5.83 -4.88 11.98
CA ILE A 70 -5.19 -3.60 11.62
C ILE A 70 -4.74 -2.85 12.88
N PHE A 71 -5.57 -2.82 13.94
CA PHE A 71 -5.29 -2.15 15.21
C PHE A 71 -4.02 -2.69 15.89
N ASP A 72 -3.78 -4.00 15.80
CA ASP A 72 -2.59 -4.64 16.35
C ASP A 72 -1.37 -4.56 15.41
N SER A 73 -1.52 -4.02 14.19
CA SER A 73 -0.43 -3.97 13.20
C SER A 73 0.48 -2.75 13.40
N THR A 74 1.70 -2.83 12.85
CA THR A 74 2.68 -1.72 12.85
C THR A 74 2.75 -1.04 11.48
N ILE A 75 2.53 -1.83 10.42
CA ILE A 75 2.59 -1.39 9.04
C ILE A 75 1.46 -2.05 8.25
N THR A 76 0.89 -1.29 7.33
CA THR A 76 -0.06 -1.75 6.33
C THR A 76 0.61 -1.69 4.95
N ILE A 77 0.79 -2.85 4.33
CA ILE A 77 1.24 -2.98 2.94
C ILE A 77 0.00 -2.96 2.06
N VAL A 78 0.00 -2.13 1.03
CA VAL A 78 -1.10 -2.04 0.06
C VAL A 78 -0.60 -2.55 -1.27
N LEU A 79 -1.19 -3.62 -1.80
CA LEU A 79 -0.89 -4.08 -3.14
C LEU A 79 -1.66 -3.23 -4.15
N ILE A 80 -0.92 -2.49 -4.96
CA ILE A 80 -1.43 -1.60 -6.00
C ILE A 80 -1.35 -2.38 -7.32
N SER A 81 -2.50 -2.87 -7.78
CA SER A 81 -2.68 -3.46 -9.10
C SER A 81 -3.45 -2.50 -10.01
N LYS A 82 -3.33 -2.69 -11.32
CA LYS A 82 -4.07 -1.90 -12.33
C LYS A 82 -5.59 -2.00 -12.16
N GLY A 83 -6.08 -3.14 -11.67
CA GLY A 83 -7.50 -3.40 -11.42
C GLY A 83 -7.97 -3.17 -9.99
N MET A 84 -7.16 -2.55 -9.12
CA MET A 84 -7.45 -2.41 -7.68
C MET A 84 -8.74 -1.65 -7.39
N LYS A 85 -9.13 -0.70 -8.25
CA LYS A 85 -10.28 0.19 -8.09
C LYS A 85 -11.37 -0.15 -9.09
N GLU A 86 -12.58 -0.36 -8.59
CA GLU A 86 -13.78 -0.55 -9.40
C GLU A 86 -14.48 0.80 -9.66
N ASN A 87 -15.32 0.85 -10.69
CA ASN A 87 -16.13 2.03 -11.00
C ASN A 87 -17.35 2.14 -10.06
N ARG A 88 -17.08 2.23 -8.76
CA ARG A 88 -18.05 2.48 -7.69
C ARG A 88 -17.41 3.36 -6.62
N PRO A 89 -18.19 4.05 -5.78
CA PRO A 89 -17.65 4.96 -4.77
C PRO A 89 -16.60 4.29 -3.87
N ASP A 90 -15.53 5.01 -3.53
CA ASP A 90 -14.44 4.52 -2.68
C ASP A 90 -14.95 4.00 -1.33
N LYS A 91 -15.95 4.66 -0.74
CA LYS A 91 -16.59 4.26 0.52
C LYS A 91 -17.24 2.87 0.49
N ASP A 92 -17.56 2.37 -0.72
CA ASP A 92 -18.18 1.07 -0.90
C ASP A 92 -17.13 -0.03 -1.15
N GLN A 93 -15.84 0.33 -1.27
CA GLN A 93 -14.72 -0.57 -1.51
C GLN A 93 -13.89 -0.75 -0.22
N TRP A 94 -13.33 -1.95 0.00
CA TRP A 94 -12.66 -2.30 1.25
C TRP A 94 -11.34 -1.55 1.48
N ILE A 95 -10.49 -1.46 0.45
CA ILE A 95 -9.13 -0.89 0.57
C ILE A 95 -9.17 0.51 1.18
N PRO A 96 -9.99 1.48 0.71
CA PRO A 96 -10.10 2.80 1.34
C PRO A 96 -10.37 2.77 2.84
N TRP A 97 -11.26 1.87 3.28
CA TRP A 97 -11.61 1.71 4.68
C TRP A 97 -10.42 1.16 5.50
N GLU A 98 -9.72 0.14 4.99
CA GLU A 98 -8.54 -0.44 5.63
C GLU A 98 -7.41 0.59 5.80
N ILE A 99 -7.19 1.43 4.78
CA ILE A 99 -6.18 2.51 4.84
C ILE A 99 -6.62 3.59 5.82
N SER A 100 -7.89 4.00 5.78
CA SER A 100 -8.42 4.98 6.71
C SER A 100 -8.29 4.50 8.15
N TYR A 101 -8.57 3.23 8.40
CA TYR A 101 -8.44 2.61 9.70
C TYR A 101 -6.96 2.53 10.14
N SER A 102 -6.06 2.13 9.24
CA SER A 102 -4.62 2.06 9.49
C SER A 102 -4.01 3.41 9.88
N LEU A 103 -4.52 4.51 9.29
CA LEU A 103 -3.98 5.85 9.53
C LEU A 103 -4.57 6.54 10.78
N ARG A 104 -5.71 6.07 11.29
CA ARG A 104 -6.40 6.70 12.43
C ARG A 104 -5.88 6.18 13.76
N GLU A 105 -5.69 7.10 14.69
CA GLU A 105 -5.50 6.77 16.10
C GLU A 105 -6.89 6.62 16.72
N GLN A 106 -7.16 5.47 17.33
CA GLN A 106 -8.46 5.15 17.93
C GLN A 106 -8.24 4.54 19.31
N SER A 107 -9.06 4.92 20.29
CA SER A 107 -9.07 4.28 21.60
C SER A 107 -10.10 3.16 21.63
N ARG A 108 -9.67 1.92 21.87
CA ARG A 108 -10.52 0.74 22.09
C ARG A 108 -10.13 0.05 23.39
N GLN A 109 -11.10 -0.25 24.24
CA GLN A 109 -10.92 -1.05 25.47
C GLN A 109 -9.72 -0.58 26.33
N GLY A 110 -9.53 0.74 26.46
CA GLY A 110 -8.44 1.33 27.25
C GLY A 110 -7.06 1.35 26.59
N ARG A 111 -6.93 0.93 25.32
CA ARG A 111 -5.71 1.05 24.49
C ARG A 111 -5.94 2.00 23.33
N THR A 112 -4.98 2.87 23.03
CA THR A 112 -5.02 3.74 21.84
C THR A 112 -4.12 3.14 20.75
N SER A 113 -4.66 2.91 19.55
CA SER A 113 -3.83 2.52 18.40
C SER A 113 -2.90 3.67 18.01
N LYS A 114 -1.70 3.30 17.57
CA LYS A 114 -0.83 4.22 16.87
C LYS A 114 -1.22 4.25 15.40
N THR A 115 -0.91 5.37 14.73
CA THR A 115 -0.95 5.43 13.26
C THR A 115 0.01 4.38 12.70
N ASN A 116 -0.45 3.49 11.82
CA ASN A 116 0.41 2.52 11.14
C ASN A 116 1.21 3.21 10.03
N ALA A 117 2.41 2.68 9.74
CA ALA A 117 3.10 3.02 8.51
C ALA A 117 2.32 2.45 7.31
N VAL A 118 2.41 3.08 6.14
CA VAL A 118 1.75 2.59 4.93
C VAL A 118 2.76 2.51 3.79
N LEU A 119 2.88 1.32 3.19
CA LEU A 119 3.76 1.03 2.06
C LEU A 119 2.94 0.53 0.87
N GLY A 120 2.99 1.21 -0.26
CA GLY A 120 2.39 0.77 -1.51
C GLY A 120 3.35 -0.09 -2.33
N VAL A 121 3.00 -1.35 -2.58
CA VAL A 121 3.74 -2.24 -3.48
C VAL A 121 2.99 -2.30 -4.79
N VAL A 122 3.57 -1.69 -5.82
CA VAL A 122 3.00 -1.66 -7.17
C VAL A 122 3.30 -2.98 -7.85
N LEU A 123 2.27 -3.67 -8.33
CA LEU A 123 2.40 -4.94 -9.03
C LEU A 123 2.59 -4.71 -10.54
N PRO A 124 3.33 -5.54 -11.27
CA PRO A 124 3.36 -5.45 -12.73
C PRO A 124 1.99 -5.81 -13.30
N ASP A 125 1.57 -5.16 -14.39
CA ASP A 125 0.33 -5.50 -15.10
C ASP A 125 0.50 -6.76 -15.96
N GLN A 126 -0.54 -7.16 -16.71
CA GLN A 126 -0.57 -8.42 -17.45
C GLN A 126 0.54 -8.57 -18.51
N ILE A 127 1.17 -7.47 -18.93
CA ILE A 127 2.31 -7.48 -19.88
C ILE A 127 3.66 -7.28 -19.18
N ASN A 128 3.70 -7.48 -17.87
CA ASN A 128 4.86 -7.28 -17.00
C ASN A 128 5.37 -5.82 -16.99
N SER A 129 4.47 -4.85 -17.18
CA SER A 129 4.80 -3.41 -17.16
C SER A 129 4.32 -2.73 -15.89
N TYR A 130 5.02 -1.66 -15.52
CA TYR A 130 4.59 -0.73 -14.46
C TYR A 130 4.09 0.60 -15.03
N ASP A 131 4.01 0.78 -16.36
CA ASP A 131 3.71 2.07 -17.02
C ASP A 131 2.37 2.67 -16.64
N TYR A 132 1.45 1.84 -16.15
CA TYR A 132 0.18 2.28 -15.61
C TYR A 132 0.37 3.13 -14.34
N TYR A 133 1.46 2.93 -13.59
CA TYR A 133 1.80 3.66 -12.36
C TYR A 133 3.13 4.44 -12.45
N TYR A 134 4.22 3.84 -12.92
CA TYR A 134 5.54 4.48 -13.04
C TYR A 134 5.95 4.66 -14.50
N ARG A 135 6.33 5.87 -14.88
CA ARG A 135 6.99 6.12 -16.18
C ARG A 135 8.25 6.93 -15.99
N TYR A 136 9.36 6.33 -16.40
CA TYR A 136 10.67 6.97 -16.35
C TYR A 136 10.82 8.00 -17.47
N ASN A 137 11.30 9.18 -17.12
CA ASN A 137 11.68 10.26 -18.01
C ASN A 137 13.21 10.39 -18.01
N PRO A 138 13.90 9.86 -19.04
CA PRO A 138 15.36 9.90 -19.10
C PRO A 138 15.90 11.33 -19.22
N THR A 139 15.18 12.22 -19.91
CA THR A 139 15.62 13.60 -20.16
C THR A 139 15.80 14.39 -18.87
N CYS A 140 14.95 14.12 -17.88
CA CYS A 140 15.00 14.81 -16.59
C CYS A 140 15.48 13.94 -15.44
N ASN A 141 15.89 12.69 -15.72
CA ASN A 141 16.19 11.66 -14.73
C ASN A 141 15.15 11.66 -13.60
N SER A 142 13.88 11.45 -13.96
CA SER A 142 12.75 11.48 -13.03
C SER A 142 11.75 10.39 -13.37
N THR A 143 10.91 10.02 -12.41
CA THR A 143 9.84 9.05 -12.62
C THR A 143 8.51 9.71 -12.31
N THR A 144 7.62 9.74 -13.29
CA THR A 144 6.23 10.14 -13.08
C THR A 144 5.49 9.01 -12.36
N GLN A 145 4.79 9.35 -11.27
CA GLN A 145 3.89 8.44 -10.56
C GLN A 145 2.44 8.81 -10.91
N PHE A 146 1.74 7.95 -11.64
CA PHE A 146 0.34 8.13 -12.02
C PHE A 146 -0.58 7.71 -10.89
N THR A 147 -0.95 8.67 -10.04
CA THR A 147 -1.80 8.47 -8.86
C THR A 147 -3.29 8.53 -9.17
N GLY A 148 -3.69 8.83 -10.40
CA GLY A 148 -5.09 9.02 -10.80
C GLY A 148 -5.97 7.77 -10.68
N GLN A 149 -5.37 6.59 -10.73
CA GLN A 149 -6.06 5.30 -10.57
C GLN A 149 -6.20 4.84 -9.12
N LEU A 150 -5.48 5.49 -8.20
CA LEU A 150 -5.54 5.14 -6.79
C LEU A 150 -6.90 5.53 -6.21
N PHE A 151 -7.26 4.87 -5.11
CA PHE A 151 -8.29 5.39 -4.22
C PHE A 151 -7.93 6.78 -3.71
N ASP A 152 -8.93 7.60 -3.45
CA ASP A 152 -8.76 9.01 -3.08
C ASP A 152 -7.92 9.16 -1.83
N ILE A 153 -8.09 8.28 -0.83
CA ILE A 153 -7.26 8.31 0.39
C ILE A 153 -5.78 8.02 0.10
N LEU A 154 -5.48 7.09 -0.81
CA LEU A 154 -4.10 6.82 -1.22
C LEU A 154 -3.54 8.01 -2.01
N LYS A 155 -4.30 8.49 -3.01
CA LYS A 155 -3.94 9.63 -3.85
C LYS A 155 -3.64 10.90 -3.04
N LYS A 156 -4.48 11.22 -2.05
CA LYS A 156 -4.31 12.40 -1.17
C LYS A 156 -3.06 12.31 -0.27
N ASN A 157 -2.50 11.11 -0.09
CA ASN A 157 -1.25 10.89 0.65
C ASN A 157 -0.01 10.74 -0.25
N MET A 158 -0.15 10.99 -1.56
CA MET A 158 0.95 11.12 -2.50
C MET A 158 1.30 12.59 -2.70
N PHE A 159 2.59 12.90 -2.84
CA PHE A 159 3.12 14.25 -3.04
C PHE A 159 2.60 15.29 -2.02
N ASN A 160 2.35 14.86 -0.78
CA ASN A 160 1.71 15.64 0.28
C ASN A 160 2.70 16.16 1.35
N HIS A 161 4.00 16.11 1.08
CA HIS A 161 5.02 16.75 1.93
C HIS A 161 4.79 18.27 1.99
N LYS A 162 4.84 18.86 3.19
CA LYS A 162 4.53 20.28 3.43
C LYS A 162 5.51 21.23 2.75
N ASN A 163 6.80 20.88 2.77
CA ASN A 163 7.89 21.67 2.20
C ASN A 163 8.78 20.80 1.28
N PRO A 164 8.27 20.38 0.10
CA PRO A 164 9.00 19.45 -0.75
C PRO A 164 10.22 20.12 -1.39
N LYS A 165 11.34 19.40 -1.44
CA LYS A 165 12.47 19.82 -2.28
C LYS A 165 12.07 19.63 -3.74
N THR A 166 12.25 20.67 -4.55
CA THR A 166 11.89 20.64 -5.96
C THR A 166 12.98 21.21 -6.84
N ARG A 167 12.99 20.80 -8.10
CA ARG A 167 13.83 21.38 -9.16
C ARG A 167 13.03 21.50 -10.46
N TYR A 168 13.42 22.44 -11.32
CA TYR A 168 12.84 22.56 -12.65
C TYR A 168 13.66 21.77 -13.69
N CYS A 169 12.96 21.13 -14.62
CA CYS A 169 13.56 20.52 -15.80
C CYS A 169 12.56 20.55 -16.97
N ASN A 170 12.95 21.13 -18.10
CA ASN A 170 12.14 21.21 -19.33
C ASN A 170 10.69 21.66 -19.08
N GLY A 171 10.52 22.73 -18.29
CA GLY A 171 9.20 23.29 -17.97
C GLY A 171 8.39 22.50 -16.93
N ASN A 172 8.90 21.37 -16.43
CA ASN A 172 8.25 20.57 -15.39
C ASN A 172 8.90 20.81 -14.02
N LEU A 173 8.07 20.90 -12.98
CA LEU A 173 8.51 20.88 -11.59
C LEU A 173 8.68 19.43 -11.13
N ILE A 174 9.87 19.08 -10.67
CA ILE A 174 10.23 17.73 -10.23
C ILE A 174 10.42 17.74 -8.72
N HIS A 175 9.74 16.82 -8.05
CA HIS A 175 9.88 16.56 -6.63
C HIS A 175 11.09 15.63 -6.38
N GLU A 176 11.92 15.98 -5.39
CA GLU A 176 13.10 15.20 -5.00
C GLU A 176 12.93 14.58 -3.61
N GLY A 177 13.47 13.36 -3.43
CA GLY A 177 13.39 12.63 -2.17
C GLY A 177 12.00 12.04 -1.90
N GLU A 178 11.72 11.76 -0.62
CA GLU A 178 10.43 11.22 -0.17
C GLU A 178 9.42 12.37 0.01
N THR A 179 8.64 12.64 -1.05
CA THR A 179 7.64 13.72 -1.03
C THR A 179 6.22 13.23 -0.75
N SER A 180 6.05 11.93 -0.53
CA SER A 180 4.78 11.27 -0.26
C SER A 180 4.82 10.62 1.12
N PHE A 181 3.74 10.74 1.87
CA PHE A 181 3.60 10.03 3.15
C PHE A 181 3.53 8.51 2.93
N ILE A 182 2.96 8.07 1.81
CA ILE A 182 2.96 6.65 1.42
C ILE A 182 4.15 6.42 0.50
N LYS A 183 5.13 5.62 0.96
CA LYS A 183 6.19 5.12 0.10
C LYS A 183 5.58 4.17 -0.92
N THR A 184 5.98 4.29 -2.17
CA THR A 184 5.65 3.29 -3.19
C THR A 184 6.91 2.65 -3.78
N VAL A 185 6.82 1.38 -4.13
CA VAL A 185 7.93 0.57 -4.67
C VAL A 185 7.39 -0.44 -5.69
N ARG A 186 8.18 -0.79 -6.71
CA ARG A 186 7.85 -1.87 -7.65
C ARG A 186 7.97 -3.22 -6.95
N TRP A 187 7.08 -4.15 -7.27
CA TRP A 187 7.10 -5.53 -6.76
C TRP A 187 8.48 -6.18 -6.87
N CYS A 188 9.13 -6.06 -8.04
CA CYS A 188 10.45 -6.67 -8.27
C CYS A 188 11.53 -6.15 -7.32
N ASP A 189 11.47 -4.87 -6.93
CA ASP A 189 12.43 -4.29 -6.00
C ASP A 189 12.06 -4.68 -4.56
N PHE A 190 10.76 -4.62 -4.23
CA PHE A 190 10.24 -4.97 -2.92
C PHE A 190 10.57 -6.41 -2.51
N ILE A 191 10.39 -7.36 -3.42
CA ILE A 191 10.56 -8.78 -3.11
C ILE A 191 12.02 -9.21 -2.94
N LEU A 192 12.96 -8.38 -3.40
CA LEU A 192 14.39 -8.56 -3.22
C LEU A 192 14.83 -8.13 -1.81
N ASP A 193 14.26 -7.04 -1.28
CA ASP A 193 14.61 -6.52 0.04
C ASP A 193 13.40 -5.88 0.74
N MET A 194 12.54 -6.72 1.34
CA MET A 194 11.32 -6.26 1.99
C MET A 194 11.62 -5.39 3.22
N ASP A 195 12.63 -5.76 4.01
CA ASP A 195 12.97 -5.09 5.26
C ASP A 195 13.41 -3.64 5.00
N TYR A 196 14.20 -3.42 3.94
CA TYR A 196 14.61 -2.07 3.53
C TYR A 196 13.41 -1.16 3.28
N TYR A 197 12.44 -1.60 2.47
CA TYR A 197 11.26 -0.77 2.16
C TYR A 197 10.28 -0.63 3.33
N ILE A 198 10.17 -1.66 4.18
CA ILE A 198 9.40 -1.57 5.43
C ILE A 198 10.03 -0.51 6.34
N ASN A 199 11.35 -0.48 6.47
CA ASN A 199 12.05 0.50 7.29
C ASN A 199 11.88 1.93 6.75
N ILE A 200 11.95 2.13 5.42
CA ILE A 200 11.65 3.46 4.82
C ILE A 200 10.23 3.93 5.19
N ALA A 201 9.23 3.06 5.09
CA ALA A 201 7.85 3.43 5.43
C ALA A 201 7.70 3.78 6.92
N LEU A 202 8.46 3.11 7.80
CA LEU A 202 8.51 3.43 9.23
C LEU A 202 9.21 4.77 9.50
N GLU A 203 10.32 5.06 8.81
CA GLU A 203 11.02 6.35 8.91
C GLU A 203 10.13 7.51 8.44
N ILE A 204 9.34 7.32 7.38
CA ILE A 204 8.36 8.32 6.92
C ILE A 204 7.29 8.55 7.98
N LEU A 205 6.80 7.49 8.63
CA LEU A 205 5.84 7.60 9.74
C LEU A 205 6.43 8.36 10.94
N GLU A 206 7.69 8.10 11.31
CA GLU A 206 8.37 8.85 12.37
C GLU A 206 8.43 10.35 12.07
N ASN A 207 8.50 10.70 10.79
CA ASN A 207 8.50 12.06 10.28
C ASN A 207 7.11 12.55 9.80
N LYS A 208 6.00 11.94 10.27
CA LYS A 208 4.63 12.23 9.80
C LYS A 208 4.25 13.72 9.85
N GLU A 209 4.82 14.48 10.78
CA GLU A 209 4.57 15.92 10.94
C GLU A 209 5.02 16.74 9.72
N ASN A 210 5.89 16.21 8.88
CA ASN A 210 6.31 16.85 7.63
C ASN A 210 5.28 16.70 6.49
N TYR A 211 4.20 15.96 6.69
CA TYR A 211 3.22 15.63 5.67
C TYR A 211 1.80 16.09 6.04
N ASN A 212 1.01 16.44 5.03
CA ASN A 212 -0.42 16.68 5.17
C ASN A 212 -1.17 15.34 5.04
N VAL A 213 -1.16 14.55 6.12
CA VAL A 213 -1.70 13.17 6.11
C VAL A 213 -3.23 13.18 6.06
N CYS A 214 -3.81 12.59 5.01
CA CYS A 214 -5.24 12.41 4.88
C CYS A 214 -5.67 11.05 5.47
N LYS A 215 -6.55 11.06 6.47
CA LYS A 215 -6.95 9.85 7.21
C LYS A 215 -8.40 9.41 6.94
N SER A 216 -9.11 10.08 6.05
CA SER A 216 -10.53 9.85 5.77
C SER A 216 -10.78 9.66 4.28
N ILE A 217 -11.76 8.80 3.97
CA ILE A 217 -12.32 8.60 2.64
C ILE A 217 -13.11 9.84 2.25
#